data_AF-A0A7M1S803-F1
#
_entry.id   AF-A0A7M1S803-F1
#
_cell.length_a   1.000
_cell.length_b   1.000
_cell.length_c   1.000
_cell.angle_alpha   90.00
_cell.angle_beta   90.00
_cell.angle_gamma   90.00
#
_symmetry.space_group_name_H-M   'P 1'
#
loop_
_entity.id
_entity.type
_entity.pdbx_description
1 polymer ?
#
loop_
_entity_poly.entity_id
_entity_poly.type
_entity_poly.pdbx_seq_one_letter_code
_entity_poly.pdbx_strand_id
1 'polypeptide(L)'
;MLDIHLPLMLFVLALFLTLLVVLNRMLFQPLLKFMDDRDRSIAKDLEAAKGLSGNSDELNAKAEENLSKAKSEAAAIRQKAIEEEKALAASKVETKQAELDKAYAEFTEKLASEKENLKNELLSQMPLFKESLKAKFSKL
;
A
#
# COMPACT_ATOMS: atom_id res chain seq x y z
N MET A 1 -80.75 49.43 -33.54
CA MET A 1 -80.56 49.98 -32.18
C MET A 1 -79.21 49.53 -31.68
N LEU A 2 -78.20 50.34 -31.93
CA LEU A 2 -76.86 50.20 -31.38
C LEU A 2 -76.53 51.62 -30.91
N ASP A 3 -77.10 52.00 -29.77
CA ASP A 3 -76.77 53.28 -29.12
C ASP A 3 -75.38 53.12 -28.53
N ILE A 4 -74.38 53.42 -29.35
CA ILE A 4 -72.98 53.43 -28.94
C ILE A 4 -72.80 54.65 -28.01
N HIS A 5 -72.98 54.42 -26.72
CA HIS A 5 -72.63 55.39 -25.71
C HIS A 5 -71.11 55.40 -25.50
N LEU A 6 -70.44 56.30 -26.23
CA LEU A 6 -69.00 56.57 -26.11
C LEU A 6 -68.50 56.69 -24.66
N PRO A 7 -69.23 57.35 -23.72
CA PRO A 7 -68.82 57.44 -22.32
C PRO A 7 -68.80 56.09 -21.60
N LEU A 8 -69.79 55.22 -21.85
CA LEU A 8 -69.86 53.89 -21.27
C LEU A 8 -68.71 53.01 -21.76
N MET A 9 -68.36 53.12 -23.05
CA MET A 9 -67.23 52.40 -23.63
C MET A 9 -65.89 52.82 -23.00
N LEU A 10 -65.67 54.13 -22.82
CA LEU A 10 -64.47 54.65 -22.16
C LEU A 10 -64.40 54.22 -20.69
N PHE A 11 -65.53 54.19 -19.98
CA PHE A 11 -65.59 53.73 -18.60
C PHE A 11 -65.24 52.24 -18.50
N VAL A 12 -65.81 51.38 -19.35
CA VAL A 12 -65.50 49.95 -19.38
C VAL A 12 -64.03 49.72 -19.74
N LEU A 13 -63.47 50.48 -20.68
CA LEU A 13 -62.05 50.42 -21.04
C LEU A 13 -61.15 50.79 -19.85
N ALA A 14 -61.47 51.87 -19.14
CA ALA A 14 -60.74 52.28 -17.95
C ALA A 14 -60.81 51.22 -16.83
N LEU A 15 -61.99 50.62 -16.62
CA LEU A 15 -62.19 49.51 -15.67
C LEU A 15 -61.36 48.28 -16.06
N PHE A 16 -61.37 47.91 -17.33
CA PHE A 16 -60.60 46.79 -17.86
C PHE A 16 -59.10 47.02 -17.69
N LEU A 17 -58.59 48.20 -18.04
CA LEU A 17 -57.17 48.54 -17.86
C LEU A 17 -56.77 48.54 -16.38
N THR A 18 -57.64 49.07 -15.51
CA THR A 18 -57.42 49.04 -14.05
C THR A 18 -57.35 47.59 -13.54
N LEU A 19 -58.29 46.75 -13.97
CA LEU A 19 -58.30 45.32 -13.62
C LEU A 19 -57.05 44.60 -14.12
N LEU A 20 -56.60 44.89 -15.34
CA LEU A 20 -55.38 44.32 -15.92
C LEU A 20 -54.16 44.67 -15.07
N VAL A 21 -54.02 45.93 -14.64
CA VAL A 21 -52.93 46.36 -13.75
C VAL A 21 -52.98 45.64 -12.41
N VAL A 22 -54.16 45.53 -11.79
CA VAL A 22 -54.35 44.79 -10.53
C VAL A 22 -53.97 43.32 -10.70
N LEU A 23 -54.44 42.67 -11.76
CA LEU A 23 -54.20 41.25 -12.01
C LEU A 23 -52.74 40.97 -12.37
N ASN A 24 -52.07 41.89 -13.08
CA ASN A 24 -50.64 41.82 -13.36
C ASN A 24 -49.83 41.75 -12.07
N ARG A 25 -50.11 42.64 -11.11
CA ARG A 25 -49.41 42.68 -9.84
C ARG A 25 -49.80 41.53 -8.91
N MET A 26 -51.07 41.15 -8.88
CA MET A 26 -51.59 40.17 -7.92
C MET A 26 -51.42 38.71 -8.35
N LEU A 27 -51.45 38.41 -9.66
CA LEU A 27 -51.50 37.04 -10.16
C LEU A 27 -50.37 36.72 -11.15
N PHE A 28 -50.20 37.52 -12.20
CA PHE A 28 -49.24 37.16 -13.26
C PHE A 28 -47.78 37.23 -12.78
N GLN A 29 -47.41 38.29 -12.07
CA GLN A 29 -46.07 38.43 -11.49
C GLN A 29 -45.70 37.29 -10.52
N PRO A 30 -46.51 36.96 -9.49
CA PRO A 30 -46.17 35.86 -8.59
C PRO A 30 -46.20 34.50 -9.28
N LEU A 31 -47.08 34.28 -10.26
CA LEU A 31 -47.13 33.03 -11.02
C LEU A 31 -45.86 32.81 -11.85
N LEU A 32 -45.42 33.83 -12.59
CA LEU A 32 -44.19 33.78 -13.38
C LEU A 32 -42.97 33.57 -12.48
N LYS A 33 -42.91 34.28 -11.35
CA LYS A 33 -41.83 34.08 -10.37
C LYS A 33 -41.79 32.64 -9.86
N PHE A 34 -42.94 32.03 -9.58
CA PHE A 34 -43.00 30.64 -9.15
C PHE A 34 -42.52 29.67 -10.24
N MET A 35 -42.83 29.94 -11.51
CA MET A 35 -42.30 29.15 -12.63
C MET A 35 -40.77 29.28 -12.74
N ASP A 36 -40.24 30.51 -12.67
CA ASP A 36 -38.80 30.77 -12.70
C ASP A 36 -38.06 30.11 -11.52
N ASP A 37 -38.63 30.18 -10.32
CA ASP A 37 -38.07 29.56 -9.12
C ASP A 37 -38.04 28.04 -9.25
N ARG A 38 -39.08 27.44 -9.85
CA ARG A 38 -39.12 26.01 -10.14
C ARG A 38 -38.08 25.60 -11.18
N ASP A 39 -38.00 26.31 -12.30
CA ASP A 39 -37.04 26.02 -13.36
C ASP A 39 -35.60 26.14 -12.83
N ARG A 40 -35.33 27.14 -12.00
CA ARG A 40 -34.04 27.31 -11.33
C ARG A 40 -33.74 26.18 -10.35
N SER A 41 -34.72 25.74 -9.56
CA SER A 41 -34.54 24.60 -8.64
C SER A 41 -34.23 23.32 -9.41
N ILE A 42 -34.99 23.02 -10.47
CA ILE A 42 -34.79 21.82 -11.30
C ILE A 42 -33.42 21.84 -11.96
N ALA A 43 -33.00 22.98 -12.50
CA ALA A 43 -31.67 23.13 -13.10
C ALA A 43 -30.56 22.88 -12.06
N LYS A 44 -30.70 23.44 -10.85
CA LYS A 44 -29.75 23.25 -9.76
C LYS A 44 -29.69 21.79 -9.30
N ASP A 45 -30.84 21.14 -9.15
CA ASP A 45 -30.91 19.73 -8.71
C ASP A 45 -30.28 18.80 -9.76
N LEU A 46 -30.50 19.08 -11.05
CA LEU A 46 -29.88 18.34 -12.16
C LEU A 46 -28.36 18.55 -12.22
N GLU A 47 -27.88 19.76 -11.99
CA GLU A 47 -26.45 20.06 -11.91
C GLU A 47 -25.80 19.36 -10.70
N ALA A 48 -26.44 19.39 -9.54
CA ALA A 48 -25.97 18.70 -8.34
C ALA A 48 -25.90 17.18 -8.56
N ALA A 49 -26.90 16.57 -9.19
CA ALA A 49 -26.90 15.14 -9.51
C ALA A 49 -25.78 14.76 -10.50
N LYS A 50 -25.50 15.60 -11.50
CA LYS A 50 -24.36 15.43 -12.42
C LYS A 50 -23.02 15.60 -11.72
N GLY A 51 -22.89 16.60 -10.85
CA GLY A 51 -21.68 16.82 -10.05
C GLY A 51 -21.38 15.65 -9.12
N LEU A 52 -22.40 15.11 -8.44
CA LEU A 52 -22.26 13.96 -7.55
C LEU A 52 -21.83 12.69 -8.30
N SER A 53 -22.42 12.41 -9.46
CA SER A 53 -22.03 11.26 -10.30
C SER A 53 -20.60 11.38 -10.83
N GLY A 54 -20.21 12.54 -11.35
CA GLY A 54 -18.82 12.77 -11.81
C GLY A 54 -17.80 12.66 -10.68
N ASN A 55 -18.13 13.17 -9.48
CA ASN A 55 -17.24 13.10 -8.32
C ASN A 55 -17.09 11.65 -7.81
N SER A 56 -18.13 10.82 -7.90
CA SER A 56 -18.04 9.39 -7.55
C SER A 56 -17.10 8.62 -8.46
N ASP A 57 -17.12 8.86 -9.77
CA ASP A 57 -16.22 8.19 -10.72
C ASP A 57 -14.76 8.61 -10.49
N GLU A 58 -14.51 9.90 -10.23
CA GLU A 58 -13.16 10.37 -9.87
C GLU A 58 -12.65 9.80 -8.54
N LEU A 59 -13.52 9.67 -7.53
CA LEU A 59 -13.16 9.09 -6.24
C LEU A 59 -12.85 7.59 -6.37
N ASN A 60 -13.63 6.86 -7.17
CA ASN A 60 -13.37 5.45 -7.47
C ASN A 60 -12.04 5.27 -8.20
N ALA A 61 -11.76 6.08 -9.22
CA ALA A 61 -10.50 6.03 -9.95
C ALA A 61 -9.29 6.30 -9.04
N LYS A 62 -9.38 7.30 -8.15
CA LYS A 62 -8.34 7.57 -7.15
C LYS A 62 -8.18 6.43 -6.13
N ALA A 63 -9.27 5.78 -5.75
CA ALA A 63 -9.22 4.64 -4.83
C ALA A 63 -8.52 3.44 -5.49
N GLU A 64 -8.83 3.13 -6.75
CA GLU A 64 -8.16 2.08 -7.53
C GLU A 64 -6.67 2.37 -7.73
N GLU A 65 -6.31 3.62 -8.05
CA GLU A 65 -4.91 4.04 -8.19
C GLU A 65 -4.14 3.84 -6.88
N ASN A 66 -4.70 4.29 -5.75
CA ASN A 66 -4.09 4.12 -4.43
C ASN A 66 -3.95 2.63 -4.07
N LEU A 67 -4.97 1.82 -4.35
CA LEU A 67 -4.93 0.38 -4.09
C LEU A 67 -3.84 -0.32 -4.94
N SER A 68 -3.71 0.07 -6.21
CA SER A 68 -2.68 -0.44 -7.12
C SER A 68 -1.27 -0.06 -6.62
N LYS A 69 -1.06 1.21 -6.25
CA LYS A 69 0.21 1.69 -5.67
C LYS A 69 0.56 0.94 -4.39
N ALA A 70 -0.38 0.83 -3.45
CA ALA A 70 -0.17 0.10 -2.20
C ALA A 70 0.17 -1.38 -2.43
N LYS A 71 -0.48 -2.04 -3.40
CA LYS A 71 -0.14 -3.43 -3.78
C LYS A 71 1.27 -3.54 -4.35
N SER A 72 1.67 -2.62 -5.23
CA SER A 72 3.00 -2.59 -5.82
C SER A 72 4.08 -2.35 -4.76
N GLU A 73 3.87 -1.39 -3.86
CA GLU A 73 4.79 -1.11 -2.75
C GLU A 73 4.91 -2.30 -1.81
N ALA A 74 3.79 -2.95 -1.45
CA ALA A 74 3.81 -4.15 -0.61
C ALA A 74 4.53 -5.33 -1.28
N ALA A 75 4.44 -5.47 -2.61
CA ALA A 75 5.19 -6.47 -3.36
C ALA A 75 6.69 -6.14 -3.37
N ALA A 76 7.05 -4.86 -3.58
CA ALA A 76 8.43 -4.40 -3.56
C ALA A 76 9.09 -4.58 -2.18
N ILE A 77 8.37 -4.28 -1.10
CA ILE A 77 8.86 -4.49 0.28
C ILE A 77 9.09 -5.97 0.54
N ARG A 78 8.16 -6.84 0.15
CA ARG A 78 8.32 -8.29 0.29
C ARG A 78 9.52 -8.81 -0.50
N GLN A 79 9.68 -8.36 -1.74
CA GLN A 79 10.79 -8.78 -2.57
C GLN A 79 12.14 -8.34 -1.97
N LYS A 80 12.23 -7.09 -1.50
CA LYS A 80 13.43 -6.59 -0.81
C LYS A 80 13.75 -7.38 0.44
N ALA A 81 12.75 -7.66 1.29
CA ALA A 81 12.95 -8.44 2.50
C ALA A 81 13.46 -9.86 2.20
N ILE A 82 12.93 -10.50 1.15
CA ILE A 82 13.39 -11.83 0.70
C ILE A 82 14.82 -11.77 0.18
N GLU A 83 15.17 -10.76 -0.61
CA GLU A 83 16.52 -10.58 -1.15
C GLU A 83 17.55 -10.30 -0.05
N GLU A 84 17.21 -9.42 0.91
CA GLU A 84 18.04 -9.10 2.06
C GLU A 84 18.27 -10.32 2.95
N GLU A 85 17.22 -11.08 3.30
CA GLU A 85 17.37 -12.32 4.07
C GLU A 85 18.17 -13.38 3.32
N LYS A 86 17.96 -13.52 2.00
CA LYS A 86 18.74 -14.46 1.19
C LYS A 86 20.22 -14.08 1.15
N ALA A 87 20.53 -12.79 1.03
CA ALA A 87 21.91 -12.29 1.07
C ALA A 87 22.54 -12.52 2.46
N LEU A 88 21.78 -12.25 3.54
CA LEU A 88 22.25 -12.48 4.91
C LEU A 88 22.49 -13.97 5.19
N ALA A 89 21.59 -14.85 4.72
CA ALA A 89 21.73 -16.29 4.85
C ALA A 89 22.96 -16.79 4.08
N ALA A 90 23.16 -16.35 2.83
CA ALA A 90 24.33 -16.69 2.03
C ALA A 90 25.63 -16.25 2.72
N SER A 91 25.67 -15.01 3.23
CA SER A 91 26.82 -14.49 3.97
C SER A 91 27.09 -15.30 5.24
N LYS A 92 26.06 -15.64 6.04
CA LYS A 92 26.23 -16.48 7.25
C LYS A 92 26.77 -17.87 6.91
N VAL A 93 26.28 -18.49 5.84
CA VAL A 93 26.77 -19.80 5.38
C VAL A 93 28.24 -19.71 4.96
N GLU A 94 28.61 -18.70 4.17
CA GLU A 94 29.99 -18.48 3.74
C GLU A 94 30.92 -18.24 4.94
N THR A 95 30.50 -17.40 5.89
CA THR A 95 31.28 -17.13 7.11
C THR A 95 31.46 -18.40 7.94
N LYS A 96 30.40 -19.21 8.09
CA LYS A 96 30.48 -20.48 8.82
C LYS A 96 31.35 -21.52 8.12
N GLN A 97 31.32 -21.56 6.78
CA GLN A 97 32.19 -22.42 6.00
C GLN A 97 33.66 -22.02 6.20
N ALA A 98 33.97 -20.71 6.13
CA ALA A 98 35.33 -20.21 6.36
C ALA A 98 35.82 -20.49 7.79
N GLU A 99 34.95 -20.34 8.81
CA GLU A 99 35.27 -20.72 10.19
C GLU A 99 35.56 -22.22 10.32
N LEU A 100 34.76 -23.07 9.68
CA LEU A 100 34.96 -24.53 9.69
C LEU A 100 36.26 -24.92 8.98
N ASP A 101 36.55 -24.34 7.83
CA ASP A 101 37.78 -24.62 7.07
C ASP A 101 39.02 -24.23 7.89
N LYS A 102 38.96 -23.08 8.58
CA LYS A 102 40.04 -22.65 9.49
C LYS A 102 40.18 -23.60 10.69
N ALA A 103 39.07 -23.95 11.33
CA ALA A 103 39.09 -24.89 12.46
C ALA A 103 39.62 -26.27 12.05
N TYR A 104 39.29 -26.72 10.84
CA TYR A 104 39.79 -27.96 10.28
C TYR A 104 41.29 -27.90 10.03
N ALA A 105 41.80 -26.81 9.45
CA ALA A 105 43.23 -26.61 9.27
C ALA A 105 44.00 -26.64 10.60
N GLU A 106 43.51 -25.91 11.61
CA GLU A 106 44.08 -25.90 12.97
C GLU A 106 44.04 -27.29 13.63
N PHE A 107 42.94 -28.02 13.47
CA PHE A 107 42.83 -29.39 13.96
C PHE A 107 43.85 -30.34 13.30
N THR A 108 44.03 -30.21 11.98
CA THR A 108 44.95 -31.06 11.22
C THR A 108 46.40 -30.79 11.62
N GLU A 109 46.75 -29.52 11.86
CA GLU A 109 48.08 -29.12 12.36
C GLU A 109 48.33 -29.67 13.78
N LYS A 110 47.35 -29.53 14.69
CA LYS A 110 47.44 -30.10 16.04
C LYS A 110 47.60 -31.62 15.99
N LEU A 111 46.84 -32.31 15.15
CA LEU A 111 46.91 -33.76 15.00
C LEU A 111 48.30 -34.21 14.50
N ALA A 112 48.89 -33.46 13.57
CA ALA A 112 50.26 -33.73 13.10
C ALA A 112 51.28 -33.55 14.23
N SER A 113 51.17 -32.48 15.01
CA SER A 113 52.03 -32.21 16.17
C SER A 113 51.88 -33.27 17.28
N GLU A 114 50.65 -33.66 17.62
CA GLU A 114 50.38 -34.74 18.59
C GLU A 114 50.96 -36.07 18.12
N LYS A 115 50.87 -36.39 16.83
CA LYS A 115 51.46 -37.60 16.26
C LYS A 115 52.99 -37.61 16.36
N GLU A 116 53.62 -36.46 16.10
CA GLU A 116 55.08 -36.27 16.26
C GLU A 116 55.49 -36.46 17.73
N ASN A 117 54.78 -35.80 18.65
CA ASN A 117 55.02 -35.90 20.09
C ASN A 117 54.86 -37.34 20.59
N LEU A 118 53.77 -38.01 20.21
CA LEU A 118 53.52 -39.40 20.57
C LEU A 118 54.63 -40.32 20.05
N LYS A 119 55.11 -40.10 18.82
CA LYS A 119 56.22 -40.87 18.25
C LYS A 119 57.51 -40.66 19.05
N ASN A 120 57.83 -39.42 19.39
CA ASN A 120 59.02 -39.08 20.17
C ASN A 120 58.96 -39.67 21.58
N GLU A 121 57.79 -39.62 22.21
CA GLU A 121 57.56 -40.20 23.53
C GLU A 121 57.66 -41.74 23.51
N LEU A 122 57.10 -42.38 22.49
CA LEU A 122 57.25 -43.84 22.29
C LEU A 122 58.72 -44.24 22.10
N LEU A 123 59.48 -43.46 21.33
CA LEU A 123 60.92 -43.69 21.13
C LEU A 123 61.72 -43.49 22.42
N SER A 124 61.35 -42.49 23.23
CA SER A 124 61.97 -42.23 24.54
C SER A 124 61.68 -43.34 25.55
N GLN A 125 60.49 -43.95 25.50
CA GLN A 125 60.11 -45.07 26.37
C GLN A 125 60.56 -46.45 25.84
N MET A 126 61.00 -46.54 24.59
CA MET A 126 61.51 -47.77 23.95
C MET A 126 62.63 -48.48 24.73
N PRO A 127 63.60 -47.79 25.39
CA PRO A 127 64.63 -48.42 26.22
C PRO A 127 64.04 -49.09 27.47
N LEU A 128 63.10 -48.43 28.16
CA LEU A 128 62.38 -49.00 29.31
C LEU A 128 61.53 -50.21 28.89
N PHE A 129 60.91 -50.13 27.72
CA PHE A 129 60.19 -51.25 27.13
C PHE A 129 61.12 -52.43 26.80
N LYS A 130 62.31 -52.16 26.25
CA LYS A 130 63.36 -53.17 26.01
C LYS A 130 63.87 -53.81 27.30
N GLU A 131 64.11 -53.03 28.35
CA GLU A 131 64.53 -53.56 29.65
C GLU A 131 63.46 -54.44 30.28
N SER A 132 62.20 -54.00 30.27
CA SER A 132 61.09 -54.79 30.81
C SER A 132 60.86 -56.11 30.04
N LEU A 133 61.03 -56.10 28.71
CA LEU A 133 61.04 -57.31 27.90
C LEU A 133 62.21 -58.22 28.27
N LYS A 134 63.44 -57.68 28.35
CA LYS A 134 64.63 -58.46 28.71
C LYS A 134 64.50 -59.09 30.10
N ALA A 135 63.96 -58.36 31.07
CA ALA A 135 63.71 -58.84 32.43
C ALA A 135 62.63 -59.94 32.50
N LYS A 136 61.63 -59.93 31.60
CA LYS A 136 60.65 -61.03 31.47
C LYS A 136 61.26 -62.26 30.81
N PHE A 137 62.09 -62.09 29.79
CA PHE A 137 62.74 -63.21 29.10
C PHE A 137 63.92 -63.81 29.87
N SER A 138 64.60 -63.06 30.74
CA SER A 138 65.66 -63.60 31.62
C SER A 138 65.12 -64.30 32.87
N LYS A 139 63.80 -64.27 33.10
CA LYS A 139 63.10 -65.00 34.16
C LYS A 139 62.48 -66.32 33.66
N LEU A 140 62.64 -66.64 32.37
CA LEU A 140 62.52 -67.99 31.83
C LEU A 140 63.91 -68.64 31.84
#